data_AF-A0A9E0TDF0-F1
#
_entry.id   AF-A0A9E0TDF0-F1
#
_cell.length_a   1.000
_cell.length_b   1.000
_cell.length_c   1.000
_cell.angle_alpha   90.00
_cell.angle_beta   90.00
_cell.angle_gamma   90.00
#
_symmetry.space_group_name_H-M   'P 1'
#
loop_
_entity.id
_entity.type
_entity.pdbx_description
1 polymer ?
#
loop_
_entity_poly.entity_id
_entity_poly.type
_entity_poly.pdbx_seq_one_letter_code
_entity_poly.pdbx_strand_id
1 'polypeptide(L)'
;MPGQTTERAFEFHVEDLLLKQGGWLPGTNAEWDKARALFPARAFAFIEATQPKLWAEMAALHGANLQPMLLDALGKELDIKGSLHVLRHGFKFYGKLFRLAYFKPAHALSPDVLE
;
A
#
# COMPACT_ATOMS: atom_id res chain seq x y z
N MET A 1 5.60 -38.58 13.15
CA MET A 1 6.52 -37.63 12.49
C MET A 1 6.99 -36.67 13.56
N PRO A 2 8.28 -36.64 13.95
CA PRO A 2 8.76 -35.56 14.82
C PRO A 2 8.53 -34.26 14.04
N GLY A 3 7.75 -33.34 14.61
CA GLY A 3 7.49 -32.04 13.99
C GLY A 3 8.82 -31.33 13.75
N GLN A 4 9.07 -30.92 12.52
CA GLN A 4 10.30 -30.25 12.14
C GLN A 4 10.31 -28.85 12.77
N THR A 5 11.00 -28.67 13.91
CA THR A 5 11.04 -27.42 14.68
C THR A 5 12.17 -26.47 14.26
N THR A 6 12.52 -26.45 12.98
CA THR A 6 13.56 -25.56 12.44
C THR A 6 12.96 -24.21 12.03
N GLU A 7 13.73 -23.12 12.16
CA GLU A 7 13.31 -21.77 11.71
C GLU A 7 12.79 -21.78 10.27
N ARG A 8 13.51 -22.44 9.35
CA ARG A 8 13.08 -22.58 7.95
C ARG A 8 11.69 -23.20 7.77
N ALA A 9 11.37 -24.21 8.58
CA ALA A 9 10.06 -24.87 8.51
C ALA A 9 8.96 -23.95 9.07
N PHE A 10 9.28 -23.14 10.07
CA PHE A 10 8.39 -22.13 10.63
C PHE A 10 8.13 -20.98 9.63
N GLU A 11 9.19 -20.38 9.07
CA GLU A 11 9.11 -19.33 8.04
C GLU A 11 8.26 -19.78 6.85
N PHE A 12 8.53 -20.99 6.32
CA PHE A 12 7.78 -21.57 5.21
C PHE A 12 6.29 -21.72 5.56
N HIS A 13 5.97 -22.19 6.77
CA HIS A 13 4.58 -22.36 7.19
C HIS A 13 3.84 -21.03 7.31
N VAL A 14 4.51 -19.99 7.85
CA VAL A 14 3.95 -18.64 7.95
C VAL A 14 3.69 -18.06 6.57
N GLU A 15 4.67 -18.16 5.66
CA GLU A 15 4.51 -17.70 4.28
C GLU A 15 3.36 -18.43 3.57
N ASP A 16 3.32 -19.76 3.65
CA ASP A 16 2.28 -20.58 3.03
C ASP A 16 0.87 -20.17 3.51
N LEU A 17 0.71 -19.93 4.81
CA LEU A 17 -0.55 -19.49 5.40
C LEU A 17 -0.95 -18.09 4.92
N LEU A 18 -0.02 -17.13 4.91
CA LEU A 18 -0.29 -15.76 4.46
C LEU A 18 -0.69 -15.72 2.98
N LEU A 19 -0.02 -16.52 2.14
CA LEU A 19 -0.27 -16.58 0.69
C LEU A 19 -1.58 -17.31 0.36
N LYS A 20 -1.85 -18.46 1.00
CA LYS A 20 -3.02 -19.28 0.65
C LYS A 20 -4.32 -18.84 1.32
N GLN A 21 -4.24 -18.32 2.55
CA GLN A 21 -5.43 -18.00 3.35
C GLN A 21 -5.51 -16.52 3.73
N GLY A 22 -4.35 -15.85 3.88
CA GLY A 22 -4.29 -14.46 4.34
C GLY A 22 -4.52 -13.41 3.25
N GLY A 23 -4.59 -13.81 1.97
CA GLY A 23 -4.76 -12.88 0.85
C GLY A 23 -3.53 -12.01 0.57
N TRP A 24 -2.36 -12.38 1.10
CA TRP A 24 -1.11 -11.66 0.85
C TRP A 24 -0.52 -12.04 -0.50
N LEU A 25 0.18 -11.08 -1.12
CA LEU A 25 0.94 -11.31 -2.33
C LEU A 25 2.43 -11.40 -1.99
N PRO A 26 3.17 -12.37 -2.56
CA PRO A 26 4.60 -12.49 -2.33
C PRO A 26 5.29 -11.23 -2.87
N GLY A 27 6.42 -10.86 -2.29
CA GLY A 27 7.23 -9.74 -2.76
C GLY A 27 8.70 -10.09 -2.82
N THR A 28 9.40 -9.37 -3.69
CA THR A 28 10.84 -9.58 -3.90
C THR A 28 11.65 -8.39 -3.39
N ASN A 29 12.89 -8.66 -2.99
CA ASN A 29 13.83 -7.61 -2.56
C ASN A 29 14.12 -6.57 -3.67
N ALA A 30 13.89 -6.91 -4.94
CA ALA A 30 14.07 -6.00 -6.06
C ALA A 30 12.98 -4.92 -6.12
N GLU A 31 11.79 -5.20 -5.60
CA GLU A 31 10.69 -4.23 -5.54
C GLU A 31 10.82 -3.24 -4.37
N TRP A 32 11.69 -3.55 -3.40
CA TRP A 32 11.87 -2.77 -2.18
C TRP A 32 12.89 -1.64 -2.39
N ASP A 33 12.44 -0.40 -2.28
CA ASP A 33 13.32 0.76 -2.21
C ASP A 33 13.84 0.92 -0.78
N LYS A 34 15.11 0.52 -0.58
CA LYS A 34 15.78 0.61 0.73
C LYS A 34 15.95 2.03 1.24
N ALA A 35 16.12 3.01 0.35
CA ALA A 35 16.36 4.40 0.76
C ALA A 35 15.07 5.03 1.28
N ARG A 36 13.93 4.69 0.67
CA ARG A 36 12.61 5.21 1.06
C ARG A 36 11.87 4.31 2.06
N ALA A 37 12.36 3.09 2.26
CA ALA A 37 11.66 2.03 2.99
C ALA A 37 10.22 1.81 2.50
N LEU A 38 10.05 1.70 1.18
CA LEU A 38 8.75 1.54 0.52
C LEU A 38 8.82 0.52 -0.62
N PHE A 39 7.66 0.03 -1.05
CA PHE A 39 7.44 -0.65 -2.33
C PHE A 39 6.75 0.32 -3.30
N PRO A 40 7.48 1.16 -4.07
CA PRO A 40 6.87 2.26 -4.82
C PRO A 40 5.84 1.80 -5.85
N ALA A 41 6.18 0.75 -6.61
CA ALA A 41 5.28 0.20 -7.62
C ALA A 41 3.96 -0.29 -7.03
N ARG A 42 4.00 -0.89 -5.83
CA ARG A 42 2.79 -1.35 -5.13
C ARG A 42 1.94 -0.19 -4.64
N ALA A 43 2.56 0.87 -4.13
CA ALA A 43 1.85 2.08 -3.72
C ALA A 43 1.14 2.74 -4.92
N PHE A 44 1.79 2.85 -6.08
CA PHE A 44 1.17 3.39 -7.29
C PHE A 44 0.05 2.50 -7.81
N ALA A 45 0.29 1.19 -7.90
CA ALA A 45 -0.73 0.23 -8.34
C ALA A 45 -1.98 0.30 -7.46
N PHE A 46 -1.81 0.42 -6.14
CA PHE A 46 -2.92 0.61 -5.21
C PHE A 46 -3.67 1.92 -5.47
N ILE A 47 -2.96 3.03 -5.64
CA ILE A 47 -3.57 4.34 -5.91
C ILE A 47 -4.32 4.33 -7.24
N GLU A 48 -3.72 3.78 -8.28
CA GLU A 48 -4.33 3.70 -9.62
C GLU A 48 -5.60 2.84 -9.60
N ALA A 49 -5.56 1.68 -8.93
CA ALA A 49 -6.69 0.78 -8.83
C ALA A 49 -7.85 1.37 -7.99
N THR A 50 -7.54 2.09 -6.91
CA THR A 50 -8.55 2.59 -5.96
C THR A 50 -9.03 4.01 -6.25
N GLN A 51 -8.20 4.83 -6.89
CA GLN A 51 -8.44 6.26 -7.13
C GLN A 51 -8.19 6.64 -8.61
N PRO A 52 -8.75 5.91 -9.60
CA PRO A 52 -8.38 6.05 -11.02
C PRO A 52 -8.70 7.44 -11.59
N LYS A 53 -9.80 8.06 -11.16
CA LYS A 53 -10.18 9.42 -11.59
C LYS A 53 -9.15 10.47 -11.14
N LEU A 54 -8.73 10.39 -9.88
CA LEU A 54 -7.73 11.30 -9.32
C LEU A 54 -6.35 11.03 -9.94
N TRP A 55 -5.99 9.76 -10.13
CA TRP A 55 -4.76 9.38 -10.81
C TRP A 55 -4.70 9.96 -12.22
N ALA A 56 -5.75 9.79 -13.02
CA ALA A 56 -5.83 10.34 -14.38
C ALA A 56 -5.74 11.87 -14.40
N GLU A 57 -6.41 12.57 -13.47
CA GLU A 57 -6.31 14.03 -13.34
C GLU A 57 -4.86 14.47 -13.10
N MET A 58 -4.19 13.85 -12.13
CA MET A 58 -2.81 14.21 -11.80
C MET A 58 -1.81 13.77 -12.87
N ALA A 59 -2.07 12.65 -13.56
CA ALA A 59 -1.25 12.18 -14.67
C ALA A 59 -1.33 13.13 -15.87
N ALA A 60 -2.52 13.70 -16.14
CA ALA A 60 -2.67 14.72 -17.17
C ALA A 60 -1.88 16.01 -16.87
N LEU A 61 -1.72 16.37 -15.59
CA LEU A 61 -0.99 17.57 -15.17
C LEU A 61 0.53 17.37 -15.10
N HIS A 62 0.98 16.21 -14.62
CA HIS A 62 2.39 15.99 -14.28
C HIS A 62 3.11 14.98 -15.20
N GLY A 63 2.37 14.20 -16.00
CA GLY A 63 2.92 13.21 -16.91
C GLY A 63 3.91 12.27 -16.25
N ALA A 64 5.10 12.13 -16.86
CA ALA A 64 6.18 11.28 -16.36
C ALA A 64 6.73 11.70 -14.98
N ASN A 65 6.50 12.94 -14.55
CA ASN A 65 6.96 13.43 -13.24
C ASN A 65 6.00 13.09 -12.10
N LEU A 66 4.80 12.57 -12.39
CA LEU A 66 3.80 12.27 -11.35
C LEU A 66 4.36 11.32 -10.29
N GLN A 67 4.84 10.15 -10.70
CA GLN A 67 5.32 9.12 -9.80
C GLN A 67 6.45 9.60 -8.87
N PRO A 68 7.56 10.19 -9.36
CA PRO A 68 8.63 10.64 -8.47
C PRO A 68 8.15 11.74 -7.52
N MET A 69 7.36 12.72 -8.00
CA MET A 69 6.87 13.81 -7.16
C MET A 69 5.88 13.34 -6.09
N LEU A 70 4.99 12.40 -6.45
CA LEU A 70 4.02 11.83 -5.53
C LEU A 70 4.72 10.99 -4.45
N LEU A 71 5.77 10.25 -4.82
CA LEU A 71 6.56 9.45 -3.89
C LEU A 71 7.36 10.33 -2.92
N ASP A 72 7.90 11.45 -3.38
CA ASP A 72 8.56 12.44 -2.53
C ASP A 72 7.58 13.09 -1.55
N ALA A 73 6.35 13.39 -2.00
CA ALA A 73 5.29 13.92 -1.13
C ALA A 73 4.85 12.89 -0.07
N LEU A 74 4.72 11.63 -0.47
CA LEU A 74 4.42 10.53 0.45
C LEU A 74 5.53 10.37 1.50
N GLY A 75 6.80 10.32 1.08
CA GLY A 75 7.95 10.21 1.98
C GLY A 75 7.98 11.33 3.02
N LYS A 76 7.81 12.59 2.57
CA LYS A 76 7.74 13.75 3.46
C LYS A 76 6.61 13.65 4.48
N GLU A 77 5.42 13.22 4.06
CA GLU A 77 4.28 13.09 4.98
C GLU A 77 4.53 11.97 6.01
N LEU A 78 5.14 10.85 5.58
CA LEU A 78 5.54 9.76 6.46
C LEU A 78 6.56 10.21 7.50
N ASP A 79 7.56 11.01 7.10
CA ASP A 79 8.58 11.54 8.00
C ASP A 79 8.00 12.51 9.03
N ILE A 80 7.03 13.35 8.63
CA ILE A 80 6.46 14.39 9.49
C ILE A 80 5.40 13.82 10.44
N LYS A 81 4.53 12.94 9.95
CA LYS A 81 3.31 12.52 10.68
C LYS A 81 3.30 11.04 11.07
N GLY A 82 4.21 10.25 10.52
CA GLY A 82 4.29 8.82 10.75
C GLY A 82 3.27 7.99 9.97
N SER A 83 3.56 6.69 9.85
CA SER A 83 2.82 5.77 9.00
C SER A 83 1.35 5.59 9.42
N LEU A 84 1.06 5.56 10.72
CA LEU A 84 -0.32 5.42 11.21
C LEU A 84 -1.21 6.59 10.79
N HIS A 85 -0.68 7.81 10.81
CA HIS A 85 -1.42 9.00 10.36
C HIS A 85 -1.72 8.92 8.87
N VAL A 86 -0.70 8.61 8.06
CA VAL A 86 -0.83 8.50 6.61
C VAL A 86 -1.81 7.39 6.21
N LEU A 87 -1.81 6.25 6.90
CA LEU A 87 -2.76 5.17 6.63
C LEU A 87 -4.20 5.56 6.98
N ARG A 88 -4.42 6.30 8.08
CA ARG A 88 -5.77 6.71 8.52
C ARG A 88 -6.34 7.86 7.70
N HIS A 89 -5.50 8.83 7.33
CA HIS A 89 -5.95 10.09 6.77
C HIS A 89 -5.49 10.35 5.35
N GLY A 90 -4.54 9.56 4.83
CA GLY A 90 -3.89 9.81 3.55
C GLY A 90 -2.83 10.92 3.63
N PHE A 91 -2.41 11.39 2.47
CA PHE A 91 -1.48 12.51 2.31
C PHE A 91 -1.94 13.44 1.18
N LYS A 92 -1.50 14.70 1.21
CA LYS A 92 -1.89 15.68 0.19
C LYS A 92 -0.81 15.83 -0.87
N PHE A 93 -1.24 15.90 -2.12
CA PHE A 93 -0.41 16.23 -3.28
C PHE A 93 -1.15 17.25 -4.14
N TYR A 94 -0.58 18.43 -4.35
CA TYR A 94 -1.20 19.54 -5.09
C TYR A 94 -2.66 19.84 -4.67
N GLY A 95 -2.89 19.84 -3.35
CA GLY A 95 -4.22 20.11 -2.77
C GLY A 95 -5.22 18.94 -2.85
N LYS A 96 -4.89 17.86 -3.56
CA LYS A 96 -5.69 16.63 -3.65
C LYS A 96 -5.28 15.63 -2.58
N LEU A 97 -6.24 14.87 -2.06
CA LEU A 97 -6.02 13.87 -1.02
C LEU A 97 -5.84 12.48 -1.63
N PHE A 98 -4.71 11.84 -1.37
CA PHE A 98 -4.42 10.46 -1.73
C PHE A 98 -4.55 9.55 -0.51
N ARG A 99 -5.31 8.46 -0.63
CA ARG A 99 -5.45 7.43 0.40
C ARG A 99 -4.56 6.23 0.10
N LEU A 100 -3.99 5.65 1.14
CA LEU A 100 -3.16 4.42 1.07
C LEU A 100 -3.78 3.21 1.77
N ALA A 101 -4.99 3.36 2.30
CA ALA A 101 -5.74 2.26 2.89
C ALA A 101 -7.23 2.54 2.81
N TYR A 102 -8.00 1.46 2.66
CA TYR A 102 -9.44 1.43 2.88
C TYR A 102 -9.71 0.34 3.92
N PHE A 103 -10.41 0.72 4.98
CA PHE A 103 -10.72 -0.19 6.07
C PHE A 103 -12.12 -0.75 5.85
N LYS A 104 -12.29 -2.04 6.14
CA LYS A 104 -13.60 -2.67 6.13
C LYS A 104 -14.55 -1.85 7.03
N PRO A 105 -15.75 -1.48 6.55
CA PRO A 105 -16.68 -0.69 7.34
C PRO A 105 -17.04 -1.42 8.64
N ALA A 106 -17.17 -0.66 9.74
CA ALA A 106 -17.45 -1.21 11.06
C ALA A 106 -18.86 -1.84 11.15
N HIS A 107 -19.79 -1.41 10.30
CA HIS A 107 -21.17 -1.89 10.28
C HIS A 107 -21.68 -2.07 8.85
N ALA A 108 -22.46 -3.12 8.62
CA ALA A 108 -23.12 -3.44 7.36
C ALA A 108 -24.41 -2.60 7.09
N LEU A 109 -24.51 -1.42 7.69
CA LEU A 109 -25.72 -0.57 7.62
C LEU A 109 -25.84 0.22 6.30
N SER A 110 -24.80 0.20 5.46
CA SER A 110 -24.81 0.79 4.13
C SER A 110 -24.48 -0.28 3.09
N PRO A 111 -25.44 -0.72 2.26
CA PRO A 111 -25.19 -1.72 1.22
C PRO A 111 -24.19 -1.24 0.16
N ASP A 112 -24.01 0.08 0.00
CA ASP A 112 -23.05 0.68 -0.94
C ASP A 112 -21.56 0.52 -0.56
N VAL A 113 -21.23 -0.09 0.58
CA VAL A 113 -19.85 -0.19 1.12
C VAL A 113 -19.35 -1.65 1.15
N LEU A 114 -20.07 -2.56 0.50
CA LEU A 114 -19.82 -4.01 0.54
C LEU A 114 -19.36 -4.62 -0.79
N GLU A 115 -19.08 -3.83 -1.82
CA GLU A 115 -18.43 -4.31 -3.06
C GLU A 115 -16.93 -4.07 -3.07
#